data_AF-A0A3C1ABK7-F1
#
_entry.id   AF-A0A3C1ABK7-F1
#
_cell.length_a   1.000
_cell.length_b   1.000
_cell.length_c   1.000
_cell.angle_alpha   90.00
_cell.angle_beta   90.00
_cell.angle_gamma   90.00
#
_symmetry.space_group_name_H-M   'P 1'
#
loop_
_entity.id
_entity.type
_entity.pdbx_description
1 polymer ?
#
loop_
_entity_poly.entity_id
_entity_poly.type
_entity_poly.pdbx_seq_one_letter_code
_entity_poly.pdbx_strand_id
1 'polypeptide(L)'
;MSYSCKLCKACTLHSLMDMYEILTKYFKFAIEIKFFTMALNIDDFIKKIEDEFDELEPGKLKPESAFRQMFDWNSINALVLIAMVKTEYNVTINADDLTKSKTVKDIFKIIESRYHE
;
A
#
# COMPACT_ATOMS: atom_id res chain seq x y z
N MET A 1 -27.95 43.37 40.88
CA MET A 1 -26.53 43.74 40.77
C MET A 1 -25.72 42.45 40.73
N SER A 2 -24.93 42.25 39.68
CA SER A 2 -23.88 41.23 39.51
C SER A 2 -24.23 39.74 39.67
N TYR A 3 -24.52 39.07 38.55
CA TYR A 3 -24.10 37.68 38.37
C TYR A 3 -23.00 37.65 37.31
N SER A 4 -21.77 37.65 37.81
CA SER A 4 -20.53 37.54 37.05
C SER A 4 -20.54 36.27 36.18
N CYS A 5 -20.59 36.44 34.86
CA CYS A 5 -20.38 35.39 33.87
C CYS A 5 -18.92 34.88 33.95
N LYS A 6 -18.67 33.87 34.80
CA LYS A 6 -17.41 33.11 34.89
C LYS A 6 -17.39 31.92 33.92
N LEU A 7 -17.89 32.08 32.70
CA LEU A 7 -18.00 30.97 31.73
C LEU A 7 -17.35 31.22 30.37
N CYS A 8 -16.58 32.29 30.19
CA CYS A 8 -16.04 32.63 28.86
C CYS A 8 -14.59 32.15 28.58
N LYS A 9 -13.84 31.63 29.56
CA LYS A 9 -12.44 31.19 29.35
C LYS A 9 -12.25 29.71 29.02
N ALA A 10 -13.21 28.85 29.37
CA ALA A 10 -13.10 27.41 29.14
C ALA A 10 -13.53 26.99 27.71
N CYS A 11 -14.39 27.77 27.06
CA CYS A 11 -14.97 27.43 25.76
C CYS A 11 -14.00 27.64 24.58
N THR A 12 -13.06 28.57 24.70
CA THR A 12 -12.05 28.84 23.66
C THR A 12 -10.86 27.87 23.70
N LEU A 13 -10.56 27.28 24.86
CA LEU A 13 -9.41 26.38 25.01
C LEU A 13 -9.70 24.98 24.43
N HIS A 14 -10.94 24.50 24.54
CA HIS A 14 -11.35 23.19 23.99
C HIS A 14 -11.22 23.14 22.47
N SER A 15 -11.70 24.20 21.79
CA SER A 15 -11.59 24.33 20.32
C SER A 15 -10.16 24.37 19.80
N LEU A 16 -9.21 24.90 20.58
CA LEU A 16 -7.79 24.91 20.21
C LEU A 16 -7.13 23.54 20.45
N MET A 17 -7.59 22.80 21.47
CA MET A 17 -7.11 21.46 21.78
C MET A 17 -7.54 20.45 20.72
N ASP A 18 -8.79 20.55 20.22
CA ASP A 18 -9.30 19.75 19.09
C ASP A 18 -8.49 20.01 17.80
N MET A 19 -8.14 21.27 17.54
CA MET A 19 -7.35 21.64 16.36
C MET A 19 -5.93 21.04 16.41
N TYR A 20 -5.30 20.98 17.60
CA TYR A 20 -3.98 20.37 17.78
C TYR A 20 -4.03 18.83 17.67
N GLU A 21 -5.08 18.18 18.16
CA GLU A 21 -5.28 16.73 17.95
C GLU A 21 -5.46 16.40 16.47
N ILE A 22 -6.20 17.21 15.73
CA ILE A 22 -6.36 17.06 14.29
C ILE A 22 -5.01 17.25 13.58
N LEU A 23 -4.28 18.33 13.88
CA LEU A 23 -2.98 18.62 13.27
C LEU A 23 -1.93 17.54 13.56
N THR A 24 -1.87 17.01 14.79
CA THR A 24 -0.96 15.91 15.14
C THR A 24 -1.36 14.60 14.44
N LYS A 25 -2.66 14.34 14.26
CA LYS A 25 -3.15 13.20 13.47
C LYS A 25 -2.77 13.31 11.98
N TYR A 26 -2.93 14.49 11.38
CA TYR A 26 -2.50 14.74 10.00
C TYR A 26 -0.99 14.71 9.83
N PHE A 27 -0.23 15.20 10.80
CA PHE A 27 1.24 15.16 10.77
C PHE A 27 1.76 13.72 10.90
N LYS A 28 1.15 12.92 11.78
CA LYS A 28 1.43 11.48 11.90
C LYS A 28 1.08 10.72 10.61
N PHE A 29 -0.10 10.98 10.05
CA PHE A 29 -0.54 10.41 8.76
C PHE A 29 0.40 10.82 7.60
N ALA A 30 0.87 12.06 7.56
CA ALA A 30 1.82 12.53 6.54
C ALA A 30 3.23 11.92 6.71
N ILE A 31 3.66 11.66 7.95
CA ILE A 31 4.91 10.94 8.23
C ILE A 31 4.77 9.47 7.82
N GLU A 32 3.65 8.82 8.14
CA GLU A 32 3.33 7.46 7.70
C GLU A 32 3.30 7.36 6.16
N ILE A 33 2.68 8.31 5.45
CA ILE A 33 2.69 8.36 3.98
C ILE A 33 4.10 8.53 3.40
N LYS A 34 4.96 9.36 4.01
CA LYS A 34 6.35 9.53 3.55
C LYS A 34 7.21 8.29 3.85
N PHE A 35 6.95 7.61 4.95
CA PHE A 35 7.66 6.38 5.31
C PHE A 35 7.22 5.22 4.40
N PHE A 36 5.93 5.15 4.07
CA PHE A 36 5.30 4.19 3.16
C PHE A 36 5.94 4.18 1.76
N THR A 37 6.23 5.35 1.18
CA THR A 37 6.91 5.44 -0.13
C THR A 37 8.35 4.96 -0.12
N MET A 38 8.96 4.76 1.07
CA MET A 38 10.32 4.26 1.20
C MET A 38 10.40 2.73 1.32
N ALA A 39 9.27 2.05 1.58
CA ALA A 39 9.20 0.60 1.82
C ALA A 39 8.69 -0.20 0.62
N LEU A 40 7.82 0.36 -0.23
CA LEU A 40 7.34 -0.29 -1.44
C LEU A 40 8.26 0.04 -2.62
N ASN A 41 9.07 -0.94 -3.02
CA ASN A 41 9.95 -0.85 -4.18
C ASN A 41 9.58 -1.90 -5.23
N ILE A 42 9.36 -1.45 -6.48
CA ILE A 42 9.02 -2.32 -7.60
C ILE A 42 10.16 -3.28 -7.95
N ASP A 43 11.42 -2.89 -7.76
CA ASP A 43 12.57 -3.76 -8.02
C ASP A 43 12.61 -4.94 -7.04
N ASP A 44 12.24 -4.71 -5.77
CA ASP A 44 12.16 -5.77 -4.77
C ASP A 44 10.96 -6.68 -5.02
N PHE A 45 9.84 -6.12 -5.49
CA PHE A 45 8.69 -6.91 -5.95
C PHE A 45 9.05 -7.81 -7.13
N ILE A 46 9.79 -7.29 -8.11
CA ILE A 46 10.27 -8.05 -9.26
C ILE A 46 11.18 -9.19 -8.82
N LYS A 47 12.16 -8.93 -7.95
CA LYS A 47 13.05 -9.98 -7.43
C LYS A 47 12.27 -11.09 -6.73
N LYS A 48 11.30 -10.75 -5.87
CA LYS A 48 10.47 -11.76 -5.21
C LYS A 48 9.67 -12.61 -6.19
N ILE A 49 9.22 -12.04 -7.32
CA ILE A 49 8.61 -12.84 -8.39
C ILE A 49 9.64 -13.75 -9.04
N GLU A 50 10.83 -13.24 -9.38
CA GLU A 50 11.89 -14.06 -10.00
C GLU A 50 12.37 -15.18 -9.06
N ASP A 51 12.37 -14.97 -7.75
CA ASP A 51 12.74 -15.96 -6.74
C ASP A 51 11.63 -17.02 -6.49
N GLU A 52 10.35 -16.67 -6.71
CA GLU A 52 9.21 -17.56 -6.48
C GLU A 52 8.95 -18.50 -7.68
N PHE A 53 9.34 -18.09 -8.90
CA PHE A 53 9.09 -18.85 -10.13
C PHE A 53 10.41 -19.32 -10.76
N ASP A 54 10.72 -20.62 -10.64
CA ASP A 54 11.95 -21.25 -11.16
C ASP A 54 12.21 -21.05 -12.66
N GLU A 55 11.17 -20.74 -13.44
CA GLU A 55 11.23 -20.51 -14.89
C GLU A 55 11.74 -19.11 -15.27
N LEU A 56 11.80 -18.20 -14.29
CA LEU A 56 12.28 -16.84 -14.46
C LEU A 56 13.75 -16.75 -14.10
N GLU A 57 14.56 -16.30 -15.07
CA GLU A 57 15.95 -15.94 -14.79
C GLU A 57 16.01 -14.53 -14.15
N PRO A 58 16.89 -14.30 -13.16
CA PRO A 58 17.05 -12.99 -12.54
C PRO A 58 17.35 -11.87 -13.55
N GLY A 59 16.62 -10.77 -13.46
CA GLY A 59 16.74 -9.59 -14.34
C GLY A 59 16.03 -9.71 -15.70
N LYS A 60 15.30 -10.79 -15.94
CA LYS A 60 14.51 -10.98 -17.17
C LYS A 60 13.15 -10.27 -17.08
N LEU A 61 12.61 -10.16 -15.87
CA LEU A 61 11.35 -9.48 -15.61
C LEU A 61 11.57 -7.96 -15.51
N LYS A 62 10.74 -7.19 -16.21
CA LYS A 62 10.73 -5.73 -16.16
C LYS A 62 9.37 -5.24 -15.71
N PRO A 63 9.25 -4.01 -15.18
CA PRO A 63 7.96 -3.44 -14.80
C PRO A 63 6.91 -3.50 -15.93
N GLU A 64 7.34 -3.29 -17.17
CA GLU A 64 6.49 -3.29 -18.37
C GLU A 64 6.26 -4.69 -18.96
N SER A 65 6.94 -5.73 -18.45
CA SER A 65 6.80 -7.09 -18.96
C SER A 65 5.39 -7.62 -18.73
N ALA A 66 4.83 -8.24 -19.77
CA ALA A 66 3.57 -8.95 -19.67
C ALA A 66 3.79 -10.26 -18.89
N PHE A 67 3.57 -10.23 -17.57
CA PHE A 67 3.92 -11.33 -16.66
C PHE A 67 3.39 -12.70 -17.11
N ARG A 68 2.19 -12.74 -17.70
CA ARG A 68 1.57 -13.98 -18.23
C ARG A 68 2.32 -14.63 -19.40
N GLN A 69 3.27 -13.93 -20.01
CA GLN A 69 4.11 -14.43 -21.10
C GLN A 69 5.53 -14.77 -20.63
N MET A 70 5.86 -14.48 -19.37
CA MET A 70 7.22 -14.61 -18.86
C MET A 70 7.51 -15.98 -18.25
N PHE A 71 6.47 -16.68 -17.80
CA PHE A 71 6.48 -18.03 -17.23
C PHE A 71 5.21 -18.80 -17.65
N ASP A 72 5.08 -20.08 -17.31
CA ASP A 72 3.91 -20.90 -17.65
C ASP A 72 2.65 -20.42 -16.93
N TRP A 73 1.94 -19.46 -17.53
CA TRP A 73 0.77 -18.87 -16.89
C TRP A 73 -0.42 -19.85 -16.89
N ASN A 74 -0.74 -20.35 -15.70
CA ASN A 74 -1.88 -21.22 -15.45
C ASN A 74 -2.58 -20.85 -14.13
N SER A 75 -3.69 -21.51 -13.80
CA SER A 75 -4.46 -21.21 -12.58
C SER A 75 -3.65 -21.41 -11.29
N ILE A 76 -2.69 -22.33 -11.27
CA ILE A 76 -1.85 -22.58 -10.09
C ILE A 76 -0.90 -21.41 -9.91
N ASN A 77 -0.19 -21.00 -10.95
CA ASN A 77 0.75 -19.90 -10.88
C ASN A 77 0.07 -18.55 -10.59
N ALA A 78 -1.19 -18.38 -11.00
CA ALA A 78 -2.02 -17.25 -10.57
C ALA A 78 -2.26 -17.26 -9.05
N LEU A 79 -2.51 -18.42 -8.45
CA LEU A 79 -2.69 -18.55 -7.00
C LEU A 79 -1.38 -18.37 -6.24
N VAL A 80 -0.26 -18.87 -6.76
CA VAL A 80 1.07 -18.63 -6.18
C VAL A 80 1.35 -17.14 -6.11
N LEU A 81 1.11 -16.41 -7.20
CA LEU A 81 1.29 -14.95 -7.23
C LEU A 81 0.39 -14.23 -6.20
N ILE A 82 -0.88 -14.65 -6.06
CA ILE A 82 -1.79 -14.11 -5.03
C ILE A 82 -1.26 -14.38 -3.62
N ALA A 83 -0.82 -15.62 -3.35
CA ALA A 83 -0.32 -16.03 -2.05
C ALA A 83 0.99 -15.32 -1.67
N MET A 84 1.89 -15.14 -2.63
CA MET A 84 3.12 -14.37 -2.46
C MET A 84 2.80 -12.92 -2.09
N VAL A 85 1.92 -12.25 -2.85
CA VAL A 85 1.52 -10.87 -2.54
C VAL A 85 0.87 -10.76 -1.15
N LYS A 86 0.03 -11.74 -0.79
CA LYS A 86 -0.62 -11.77 0.51
C LYS A 86 0.37 -11.97 1.66
N THR A 87 1.37 -12.81 1.48
CA THR A 87 2.37 -13.12 2.51
C THR A 87 3.35 -11.96 2.69
N GLU A 88 3.82 -11.39 1.58
CA GLU A 88 4.89 -10.40 1.58
C GLU A 88 4.41 -8.97 1.88
N TYR A 89 3.20 -8.63 1.44
CA TYR A 89 2.68 -7.27 1.53
C TYR A 89 1.39 -7.16 2.34
N ASN A 90 0.87 -8.27 2.87
CA ASN A 90 -0.45 -8.36 3.53
C ASN A 90 -1.63 -7.84 2.68
N VAL A 91 -1.43 -7.61 1.38
CA VAL A 91 -2.46 -7.14 0.45
C VAL A 91 -3.19 -8.32 -0.14
N THR A 92 -4.53 -8.23 -0.19
CA THR A 92 -5.35 -9.21 -0.88
C THR A 92 -5.59 -8.77 -2.33
N ILE A 93 -5.14 -9.60 -3.27
CA ILE A 93 -5.42 -9.48 -4.70
C ILE A 93 -6.28 -10.66 -5.18
N ASN A 94 -7.22 -10.40 -6.08
CA ASN A 94 -8.19 -11.38 -6.56
C ASN A 94 -7.98 -11.72 -8.04
N ALA A 95 -8.64 -12.76 -8.53
CA ALA A 95 -8.58 -13.15 -9.95
C ALA A 95 -8.99 -12.02 -10.91
N ASP A 96 -9.94 -11.17 -10.51
CA ASP A 96 -10.36 -9.99 -11.29
C ASP A 96 -9.26 -8.93 -11.40
N ASP A 97 -8.50 -8.70 -10.30
CA ASP A 97 -7.35 -7.79 -10.28
C ASP A 97 -6.26 -8.29 -11.24
N LEU A 98 -5.96 -9.59 -11.19
CA LEU A 98 -5.02 -10.22 -12.11
C LEU A 98 -5.50 -10.13 -13.55
N THR A 99 -6.80 -10.35 -13.81
CA THR A 99 -7.39 -10.32 -15.16
C THR A 99 -7.26 -8.93 -15.79
N LYS A 100 -7.49 -7.88 -15.01
CA LYS A 100 -7.38 -6.48 -15.42
C LYS A 100 -5.92 -6.01 -15.57
N SER A 101 -5.00 -6.65 -14.86
CA SER A 101 -3.56 -6.36 -14.92
C SER A 101 -2.91 -7.02 -16.14
N LYS A 102 -2.09 -6.27 -16.87
CA LYS A 102 -1.33 -6.80 -18.02
C LYS A 102 0.15 -6.93 -17.71
N THR A 103 0.68 -6.00 -16.92
CA THR A 103 2.11 -5.88 -16.62
C THR A 103 2.38 -6.07 -15.13
N VAL A 104 3.64 -6.36 -14.79
CA VAL A 104 4.08 -6.45 -13.38
C VAL A 104 3.79 -5.15 -12.64
N LYS A 105 4.00 -4.01 -13.31
CA LYS A 105 3.70 -2.68 -12.77
C LYS A 105 2.23 -2.47 -12.45
N ASP A 106 1.32 -3.08 -13.22
CA ASP A 106 -0.11 -2.97 -12.92
C ASP A 106 -0.46 -3.66 -11.61
N ILE A 107 0.11 -4.84 -11.36
CA ILE A 107 -0.06 -5.56 -10.09
C ILE A 107 0.56 -4.76 -8.94
N PHE A 108 1.77 -4.24 -9.14
CA PHE A 108 2.45 -3.42 -8.13
C PHE A 108 1.62 -2.20 -7.73
N LYS A 109 1.00 -1.49 -8.68
CA LYS A 109 0.11 -0.36 -8.38
C LYS A 109 -1.11 -0.76 -7.54
N ILE A 110 -1.63 -1.97 -7.73
CA ILE A 110 -2.73 -2.47 -6.90
C ILE A 110 -2.26 -2.66 -5.47
N ILE A 111 -1.05 -3.21 -5.30
CA ILE A 111 -0.41 -3.34 -3.98
C ILE A 111 -0.25 -1.96 -3.36
N GLU A 112 0.35 -1.00 -4.06
CA GLU A 112 0.50 0.39 -3.58
C GLU A 112 -0.84 1.02 -3.18
N SER A 113 -1.91 0.75 -3.92
CA SER A 113 -3.23 1.33 -3.65
C SER A 113 -3.94 0.73 -2.43
N ARG A 114 -3.59 -0.49 -2.02
CA ARG A 114 -4.25 -1.27 -0.97
C ARG A 114 -3.35 -1.62 0.20
N TYR A 115 -2.08 -1.20 0.16
CA TYR A 115 -1.16 -1.42 1.25
C TYR A 115 -1.64 -0.59 2.44
N HIS A 116 -1.90 -1.27 3.55
CA HIS A 116 -2.38 -0.70 4.80
C HIS A 116 -1.57 -1.37 5.91
N GLU A 117 -0.37 -0.85 6.15
CA GLU A 117 0.46 -1.24 7.29
C GLU A 117 0.28 -0.25 8.44
#